data_AF-A0A1V6CCU3-F1
#
_entry.id   AF-A0A1V6CCU3-F1
#
_cell.length_a   1.000
_cell.length_b   1.000
_cell.length_c   1.000
_cell.angle_alpha   90.00
_cell.angle_beta   90.00
_cell.angle_gamma   90.00
#
_symmetry.space_group_name_H-M   'P 1'
#
loop_
_entity.id
_entity.type
_entity.pdbx_description
1 polymer ?
#
loop_
_entity_poly.entity_id
_entity_poly.type
_entity_poly.pdbx_seq_one_letter_code
_entity_poly.pdbx_strand_id
1 'polypeptide(L)'
;MGFTRYWVRPAELEAERFSAFSKACQEACQEYRDSIFSPRFTDDEVAFDGWPDCEPFVIERVSSNAWRENRKRENGIFEFCKTQRLPYDVAVAKCLKLLKTHFPEVEVPEPS
;
A
#
# COMPACT_ATOMS: atom_id res chain seq x y z
N MET A 1 -8.88 18.90 -5.81
CA MET A 1 -9.00 17.50 -6.28
C MET A 1 -7.84 16.74 -5.66
N GLY A 2 -8.11 15.69 -4.88
CA GLY A 2 -7.07 14.85 -4.28
C GLY A 2 -6.32 14.01 -5.32
N PHE A 3 -5.16 13.48 -4.95
CA PHE A 3 -4.38 12.55 -5.76
C PHE A 3 -4.88 11.13 -5.49
N THR A 4 -5.00 10.30 -6.52
CA THR A 4 -5.32 8.87 -6.32
C THR A 4 -4.12 8.04 -6.72
N ARG A 5 -3.70 7.15 -5.83
CA ARG A 5 -2.68 6.14 -6.11
C ARG A 5 -3.39 4.86 -6.51
N TYR A 6 -2.91 4.22 -7.58
CA TYR A 6 -3.45 2.97 -8.10
C TYR A 6 -2.35 1.92 -8.09
N TRP A 7 -2.71 0.66 -7.92
CA TRP A 7 -1.80 -0.46 -8.14
C TRP A 7 -2.56 -1.75 -8.47
N VAL A 8 -1.88 -2.70 -9.09
CA VAL A 8 -2.37 -4.06 -9.33
C VAL A 8 -1.37 -5.04 -8.75
N ARG A 9 -1.84 -6.04 -8.01
CA ARG A 9 -0.95 -7.05 -7.40
C ARG A 9 -1.55 -8.46 -7.41
N PRO A 10 -0.73 -9.51 -7.24
CA PRO A 10 -1.24 -10.85 -6.95
C PRO A 10 -2.15 -10.87 -5.71
N ALA A 11 -3.08 -11.84 -5.68
CA ALA A 11 -3.96 -12.06 -4.54
C ALA A 11 -3.17 -12.46 -3.28
N GLU A 12 -2.06 -13.15 -3.47
CA GLU A 12 -1.15 -13.59 -2.41
C GLU A 12 0.27 -13.15 -2.73
N LEU A 13 0.90 -12.52 -1.75
CA LEU A 13 2.30 -12.13 -1.78
C LEU A 13 3.10 -13.15 -0.95
N GLU A 14 4.24 -13.56 -1.46
CA GLU A 14 5.14 -14.50 -0.79
C GLU A 14 5.58 -13.93 0.58
N ALA A 15 5.55 -14.78 1.61
CA ALA A 15 5.63 -14.35 3.01
C ALA A 15 7.00 -13.78 3.42
N GLU A 16 8.10 -14.40 2.99
CA GLU A 16 9.45 -13.90 3.32
C GLU A 16 9.70 -12.54 2.66
N ARG A 17 9.33 -12.39 1.38
CA ARG A 17 9.38 -11.12 0.65
C ARG A 17 8.48 -10.08 1.28
N PHE A 18 7.30 -10.46 1.77
CA PHE A 18 6.36 -9.54 2.39
C PHE A 18 6.89 -9.03 3.74
N SER A 19 7.45 -9.91 4.57
CA SER A 19 8.07 -9.50 5.84
C SER A 19 9.23 -8.53 5.59
N ALA A 20 10.09 -8.81 4.59
CA ALA A 20 11.15 -7.90 4.18
C ALA A 20 10.61 -6.54 3.69
N PHE A 21 9.53 -6.56 2.89
CA PHE A 21 8.83 -5.36 2.42
C PHE A 21 8.24 -4.54 3.58
N SER A 22 7.58 -5.19 4.53
CA SER A 22 6.94 -4.56 5.68
C SER A 22 7.98 -3.87 6.56
N LYS A 23 9.10 -4.55 6.83
CA LYS A 23 10.24 -3.98 7.56
C LYS A 23 10.85 -2.78 6.81
N ALA A 24 11.06 -2.89 5.50
CA ALA A 24 11.57 -1.78 4.71
C ALA A 24 10.62 -0.56 4.74
N CYS A 25 9.29 -0.80 4.74
CA CYS A 25 8.30 0.26 4.88
C CYS A 25 8.33 0.90 6.26
N GLN A 26 8.48 0.10 7.32
CA GLN A 26 8.62 0.58 8.69
C GLN A 26 9.83 1.50 8.84
N GLU A 27 10.98 1.12 8.28
CA GLU A 27 12.20 1.92 8.28
C GLU A 27 12.02 3.20 7.45
N ALA A 28 11.47 3.11 6.24
CA ALA A 28 11.27 4.26 5.35
C ALA A 28 10.23 5.28 5.85
N CYS A 29 9.32 4.85 6.72
CA CYS A 29 8.25 5.66 7.31
C CYS A 29 8.48 5.95 8.80
N GLN A 30 9.69 5.73 9.33
CA GLN A 30 9.99 5.91 10.76
C GLN A 30 9.64 7.32 11.27
N GLU A 31 9.82 8.34 10.46
CA GLU A 31 9.48 9.74 10.77
C GLU A 31 7.96 9.97 11.00
N TYR A 32 7.11 9.03 10.56
CA TYR A 32 5.66 9.10 10.69
C TYR A 32 5.10 8.17 11.76
N ARG A 33 5.96 7.53 12.58
CA ARG A 33 5.55 6.55 13.58
C ARG A 33 4.45 7.07 14.51
N ASP A 34 4.57 8.32 14.93
CA ASP A 34 3.63 8.98 15.85
C ASP A 34 2.64 9.91 15.12
N SER A 35 2.49 9.72 13.81
CA SER A 35 1.56 10.51 12.99
C SER A 35 0.11 10.11 13.24
N ILE A 36 -0.81 11.02 12.93
CA ILE A 36 -2.26 10.79 13.13
C ILE A 36 -2.85 9.74 12.19
N PHE A 37 -2.11 9.29 11.17
CA PHE A 37 -2.55 8.24 10.25
C PHE A 37 -2.15 6.83 10.71
N SER A 38 -1.61 6.71 11.94
CA SER A 38 -1.46 5.46 12.70
C SER A 38 -0.86 4.31 11.87
N PRO A 39 0.41 4.41 11.45
CA PRO A 39 1.01 3.41 10.60
C PRO A 39 1.17 2.05 11.29
N ARG A 40 0.76 1.00 10.58
CA ARG A 40 0.88 -0.40 11.00
C ARG A 40 1.75 -1.16 10.00
N PHE A 41 2.76 -1.84 10.53
CA PHE A 41 3.65 -2.71 9.76
C PHE A 41 3.74 -4.05 10.49
N THR A 42 3.23 -5.09 9.86
CA THR A 42 3.19 -6.46 10.39
C THR A 42 3.59 -7.44 9.28
N ASP A 43 3.72 -8.73 9.60
CA ASP A 43 4.03 -9.76 8.60
C ASP A 43 2.86 -10.08 7.65
N ASP A 44 1.65 -9.57 7.95
CA ASP A 44 0.46 -9.80 7.13
C ASP A 44 -0.14 -8.52 6.53
N GLU A 45 0.25 -7.35 7.04
CA GLU A 45 -0.35 -6.05 6.68
C GLU A 45 0.68 -4.91 6.76
N VAL A 46 0.63 -4.03 5.75
CA VAL A 46 1.13 -2.65 5.81
C VAL A 46 -0.06 -1.71 5.62
N ALA A 47 -0.37 -0.88 6.62
CA ALA A 47 -1.56 -0.04 6.59
C ALA A 47 -1.39 1.35 7.24
N PHE A 48 -2.23 2.28 6.79
CA PHE A 48 -2.44 3.60 7.36
C PHE A 48 -3.95 3.85 7.50
N ASP A 49 -4.41 4.39 8.62
CA ASP A 49 -5.83 4.65 8.90
C ASP A 49 -6.42 5.79 8.07
N GLY A 50 -5.57 6.49 7.31
CA GLY A 50 -5.94 7.67 6.54
C GLY A 50 -5.71 8.97 7.30
N TRP A 51 -6.01 10.07 6.63
CA TRP A 51 -5.95 11.44 7.14
C TRP A 51 -7.30 12.10 6.78
N PRO A 52 -7.74 13.19 7.43
CA PRO A 52 -8.86 13.99 6.92
C PRO A 52 -8.88 14.10 5.39
N ASP A 53 -9.98 13.67 4.78
CA ASP A 53 -10.19 13.63 3.33
C ASP A 53 -9.25 12.71 2.50
N CYS A 54 -8.55 11.78 3.16
CA CYS A 54 -7.80 10.67 2.55
C CYS A 54 -8.47 9.33 2.90
N GLU A 55 -8.42 8.37 1.97
CA GLU A 55 -8.86 7.00 2.24
C GLU A 55 -7.78 6.24 3.00
N PRO A 56 -8.15 5.23 3.82
CA PRO A 56 -7.17 4.30 4.38
C PRO A 56 -6.34 3.64 3.28
N PHE A 57 -5.09 3.36 3.60
CA PHE A 57 -4.19 2.61 2.75
C PHE A 57 -3.94 1.27 3.40
N VAL A 58 -4.11 0.17 2.67
CA VAL A 58 -3.89 -1.17 3.19
C VAL A 58 -3.32 -2.06 2.10
N ILE A 59 -2.19 -2.68 2.37
CA ILE A 59 -1.63 -3.80 1.61
C ILE A 59 -1.61 -5.01 2.54
N GLU A 60 -2.47 -5.99 2.26
CA GLU A 60 -2.47 -7.29 2.93
C GLU A 60 -1.61 -8.27 2.14
N ARG A 61 -0.87 -9.15 2.83
CA ARG A 61 -0.11 -10.24 2.21
C ARG A 61 -1.04 -11.17 1.42
N VAL A 62 -2.12 -11.60 2.04
CA VAL A 62 -3.19 -12.39 1.39
C VAL A 62 -4.43 -11.52 1.30
N SER A 63 -4.97 -11.35 0.10
CA SER A 63 -6.21 -10.61 -0.10
C SER A 63 -7.36 -11.42 0.48
N SER A 64 -7.87 -10.99 1.63
CA SER A 64 -8.89 -11.70 2.41
C SER A 64 -10.33 -11.31 2.06
N ASN A 65 -10.51 -10.23 1.30
CA ASN A 65 -11.81 -9.57 1.16
C ASN A 65 -12.57 -10.04 -0.08
N ALA A 66 -13.73 -10.67 0.13
CA ALA A 66 -14.67 -11.08 -0.93
C ALA A 66 -15.05 -9.93 -1.89
N TRP A 67 -15.05 -8.68 -1.41
CA TRP A 67 -15.32 -7.51 -2.25
C TRP A 67 -14.21 -7.21 -3.27
N ARG A 68 -12.97 -7.67 -3.03
CA ARG A 68 -11.84 -7.53 -3.95
C ARG A 68 -11.87 -8.57 -5.07
N GLU A 69 -12.69 -9.62 -4.97
CA GLU A 69 -12.89 -10.56 -6.06
C GLU A 69 -13.50 -9.87 -7.29
N ASN A 70 -14.38 -8.89 -7.08
CA ASN A 70 -14.96 -8.05 -8.14
C ASN A 70 -13.95 -7.06 -8.76
N ARG A 71 -12.75 -6.93 -8.16
CA ARG A 71 -11.65 -6.07 -8.65
C ARG A 71 -10.52 -6.88 -9.28
N LYS A 72 -10.70 -8.19 -9.47
CA LYS A 72 -9.80 -9.01 -10.27
C LYS A 72 -9.78 -8.46 -11.70
N ARG A 73 -8.61 -7.98 -12.10
CA ARG A 73 -8.22 -7.69 -13.48
C ARG A 73 -7.47 -8.91 -14.02
N GLU A 74 -7.23 -8.91 -15.32
CA GLU A 74 -6.42 -9.94 -15.99
C GLU A 74 -5.06 -10.15 -15.29
N ASN A 75 -4.48 -9.07 -14.76
CA ASN A 75 -3.14 -9.07 -14.15
C ASN A 75 -3.13 -9.11 -12.60
N GLY A 76 -4.28 -9.31 -11.94
CA GLY A 76 -4.35 -9.39 -10.47
C GLY A 76 -5.44 -8.53 -9.84
N ILE A 77 -5.29 -8.20 -8.56
CA ILE A 77 -6.26 -7.41 -7.80
C ILE A 77 -5.93 -5.93 -7.97
N PHE A 78 -6.89 -5.17 -8.52
CA PHE A 78 -6.78 -3.72 -8.60
C PHE A 78 -7.14 -3.05 -7.27
N GLU A 79 -6.25 -2.21 -6.78
CA GLU A 79 -6.40 -1.43 -5.56
C GLU A 79 -6.10 0.05 -5.82
N PHE A 80 -6.66 0.90 -4.97
CA PHE A 80 -6.42 2.33 -5.03
C PHE A 80 -6.60 2.96 -3.66
N CYS A 81 -5.98 4.13 -3.47
CA CYS A 81 -6.14 4.95 -2.27
C CYS A 81 -6.13 6.43 -2.68
N LYS A 82 -7.16 7.17 -2.26
CA LYS A 82 -7.19 8.62 -2.38
C LYS A 82 -6.34 9.28 -1.29
N THR A 83 -5.53 10.24 -1.72
CA THR A 83 -4.54 10.97 -0.93
C THR A 83 -4.65 12.46 -1.25
N GLN A 84 -3.98 13.34 -0.49
CA GLN A 84 -4.07 14.80 -0.69
C GLN A 84 -2.74 15.57 -0.69
N ARG A 85 -1.65 15.01 -1.22
CA ARG A 85 -0.35 15.73 -1.29
C ARG A 85 0.18 16.21 0.08
N LEU A 86 -0.21 15.50 1.13
CA LEU A 86 0.22 15.70 2.52
C LEU A 86 1.34 14.69 2.86
N PRO A 87 1.96 14.76 4.06
CA PRO A 87 2.92 13.74 4.52
C PRO A 87 2.41 12.30 4.36
N TYR A 88 1.09 12.12 4.45
CA TYR A 88 0.39 10.88 4.11
C TYR A 88 0.67 10.36 2.69
N ASP A 89 0.57 11.21 1.67
CA ASP A 89 0.82 10.80 0.28
C ASP A 89 2.29 10.40 0.07
N VAL A 90 3.22 11.06 0.77
CA VAL A 90 4.64 10.69 0.75
C VAL A 90 4.84 9.30 1.36
N ALA A 91 4.23 9.00 2.50
CA ALA A 91 4.28 7.68 3.13
C ALA A 91 3.70 6.58 2.21
N VAL A 92 2.51 6.83 1.65
CA VAL A 92 1.87 5.91 0.69
C VAL A 92 2.76 5.69 -0.54
N ALA A 93 3.30 6.75 -1.13
CA ALA A 93 4.18 6.65 -2.29
C ALA A 93 5.47 5.88 -2.01
N LYS A 94 6.09 6.09 -0.83
CA LYS A 94 7.25 5.31 -0.38
C LYS A 94 6.91 3.82 -0.29
N CYS A 95 5.80 3.47 0.36
CA CYS A 95 5.35 2.08 0.47
C CYS A 95 5.07 1.45 -0.90
N LEU A 96 4.41 2.16 -1.83
CA LEU A 96 4.16 1.64 -3.18
C LEU A 96 5.44 1.42 -3.99
N LYS A 97 6.43 2.31 -3.84
CA LYS A 97 7.75 2.13 -4.48
C LYS A 97 8.49 0.91 -3.93
N LEU A 98 8.45 0.71 -2.61
CA LEU A 98 9.03 -0.47 -1.96
C LEU A 98 8.27 -1.75 -2.36
N LEU A 99 6.94 -1.68 -2.45
CA LEU A 99 6.13 -2.80 -2.92
C LEU A 99 6.59 -3.26 -4.30
N LYS A 100 6.74 -2.33 -5.27
CA LYS A 100 7.26 -2.65 -6.62
C LYS A 100 8.68 -3.22 -6.60
N THR A 101 9.52 -2.75 -5.67
CA THR A 101 10.91 -3.20 -5.53
C THR A 101 10.97 -4.65 -5.03
N HIS A 102 10.18 -4.98 -4.01
CA HIS A 102 10.12 -6.33 -3.44
C HIS A 102 9.28 -7.28 -4.32
N PHE A 103 8.31 -6.75 -5.06
CA PHE A 103 7.39 -7.47 -5.93
C PHE A 103 7.37 -6.88 -7.35
N PRO A 104 8.34 -7.25 -8.22
CA PRO A 104 8.38 -6.78 -9.61
C PRO A 104 7.12 -7.09 -10.41
N GLU A 105 6.35 -8.11 -10.01
CA GLU A 105 5.06 -8.50 -10.57
C GLU A 105 3.92 -7.52 -10.23
N VAL A 106 4.08 -6.64 -9.24
CA VAL A 106 3.10 -5.59 -8.92
C VAL A 106 3.18 -4.49 -9.97
N GLU A 107 2.05 -3.98 -10.43
CA GLU A 107 1.99 -2.82 -11.31
C GLU A 107 1.64 -1.58 -10.48
N VAL A 108 2.49 -0.55 -10.53
CA VAL A 108 2.22 0.76 -9.95
C VAL A 108 2.36 1.78 -11.07
N PRO A 109 1.29 2.45 -11.52
CA PRO A 109 1.38 3.48 -12.55
C PRO A 109 2.25 4.64 -12.06
N GLU A 110 3.12 5.14 -12.92
CA GLU A 110 3.91 6.34 -12.66
C GLU A 110 2.96 7.53 -12.44
N PRO A 111 3.26 8.43 -11.48
CA PRO A 111 2.47 9.64 -11.30
C PRO A 111 2.61 10.53 -12.55
N SER A 112 1.47 10.81 -13.19
CA SER A 112 1.33 11.78 -14.28
C SER A 112 1.48 13.23 -13.82
#